data_AF-A0A640TAV6-F1
#
_entry.id   AF-A0A640TAV6-F1
#
_cell.length_a   1.000
_cell.length_b   1.000
_cell.length_c   1.000
_cell.angle_alpha   90.00
_cell.angle_beta   90.00
_cell.angle_gamma   90.00
#
_symmetry.space_group_name_H-M   'P 1'
#
loop_
_entity.id
_entity.type
_entity.pdbx_description
1 polymer ?
#
loop_
_entity_poly.entity_id
_entity_poly.type
_entity_poly.pdbx_seq_one_letter_code
_entity_poly.pdbx_strand_id
1 'polypeptide(L)' 'MNAGTHRSVRINHLLTEMRDAPVTTWTTGQVQRLYDTLGFGPQRSTARGDLKHLAARGRLIESGPADDRGYRLSQAGGR' A
#
# COMPACT_ATOMS: atom_id res chain seq x y z
N MET A 1 -8.62 6.69 20.62
CA MET A 1 -8.93 5.94 19.39
C MET A 1 -7.68 5.18 18.98
N ASN A 2 -7.77 3.86 18.81
CA ASN A 2 -6.61 2.96 18.74
C ASN A 2 -5.93 3.01 17.36
N ALA A 3 -4.63 3.33 17.32
CA ALA A 3 -3.84 3.40 16.08
C ALA A 3 -3.89 2.11 15.23
N GLY A 4 -4.15 0.95 15.86
CA GLY A 4 -4.36 -0.33 15.19
C GLY A 4 -5.61 -0.39 14.31
N THR A 5 -6.69 0.31 14.67
CA THR A 5 -7.93 0.37 13.88
C THR A 5 -7.74 1.23 12.63
N HIS A 6 -7.06 2.37 12.77
CA HIS A 6 -6.80 3.27 11.64
C HIS A 6 -5.89 2.64 10.59
N ARG A 7 -4.88 1.87 11.03
CA ARG A 7 -3.99 1.15 10.11
C ARG A 7 -4.74 0.10 9.29
N SER A 8 -5.56 -0.71 9.93
CA SER A 8 -6.32 -1.76 9.26
C SER A 8 -7.28 -1.20 8.22
N VAL A 9 -7.97 -0.09 8.52
CA VAL A 9 -8.85 0.60 7.56
C VAL A 9 -8.06 1.08 6.34
N ARG A 10 -6.95 1.80 6.54
CA ARG A 10 -6.11 2.28 5.43
C ARG A 10 -5.57 1.15 4.56
N ILE A 11 -5.08 0.08 5.18
CA ILE A 11 -4.57 -1.10 4.46
C ILE A 11 -5.67 -1.76 3.64
N ASN A 12 -6.89 -1.88 4.17
CA ASN A 12 -8.01 -2.47 3.45
C ASN A 12 -8.41 -1.63 2.23
N HIS A 13 -8.44 -0.30 2.37
CA HIS A 13 -8.66 0.60 1.23
C HIS A 13 -7.55 0.46 0.19
N LEU A 14 -6.27 0.50 0.61
CA LEU A 14 -5.13 0.32 -0.30
C LEU A 14 -5.21 -0.99 -1.08
N LEU A 15 -5.54 -2.11 -0.41
CA LEU A 15 -5.69 -3.40 -1.07
C LEU A 15 -6.90 -3.48 -2.00
N THR A 16 -7.95 -2.69 -1.75
CA THR A 16 -9.12 -2.61 -2.64
C THR A 16 -8.73 -1.88 -3.93
N GLU A 17 -8.11 -0.71 -3.81
CA GLU A 17 -7.60 0.05 -4.97
C GLU A 17 -6.59 -0.74 -5.81
N MET A 18 -5.68 -1.48 -5.16
CA MET A 18 -4.71 -2.33 -5.85
C MET A 18 -5.35 -3.53 -6.56
N ARG A 19 -6.52 -4.00 -6.10
CA ARG A 19 -7.28 -5.07 -6.78
C ARG A 19 -8.04 -4.54 -7.98
N ASP A 20 -8.56 -3.31 -7.90
CA ASP A 20 -9.24 -2.65 -9.01
C ASP A 20 -8.25 -2.24 -10.12
N ALA A 21 -6.98 -2.00 -9.76
CA ALA A 21 -5.88 -1.69 -10.68
C ALA A 21 -4.72 -2.72 -10.59
N PRO A 22 -4.92 -3.99 -10.99
CA PRO A 22 -3.96 -5.07 -10.74
C PRO A 22 -2.67 -4.99 -11.57
N VAL A 23 -2.72 -4.26 -12.70
CA VAL A 23 -1.57 -4.04 -13.59
C VAL A 23 -0.72 -2.83 -13.19
N THR A 24 -1.22 -2.01 -12.26
CA THR A 24 -0.55 -0.78 -11.84
C THR A 24 0.55 -1.09 -10.82
N THR A 25 1.75 -0.59 -11.08
CA THR A 25 2.81 -0.51 -10.07
C THR A 25 2.57 0.68 -9.17
N TRP A 26 2.45 0.43 -7.88
CA TRP A 26 2.20 1.45 -6.85
C TRP A 26 3.50 1.88 -6.19
N THR A 27 3.78 3.16 -6.23
CA THR A 27 4.90 3.80 -5.53
C THR A 27 4.45 4.32 -4.17
N THR A 28 5.42 4.60 -3.29
CA THR A 28 5.11 5.26 -2.00
C THR A 28 4.40 6.61 -2.19
N GLY A 29 4.74 7.36 -3.24
CA GLY A 29 4.11 8.65 -3.54
C GLY A 29 2.65 8.51 -3.98
N GLN A 30 2.32 7.50 -4.79
CA GLN A 30 0.94 7.22 -5.18
C GLN A 30 0.09 6.81 -3.96
N VAL A 31 0.62 5.96 -3.08
CA VAL A 31 -0.09 5.57 -1.85
C VAL A 31 -0.29 6.74 -0.90
N GLN A 32 0.71 7.62 -0.76
CA GLN A 32 0.57 8.85 0.02
C GLN A 32 -0.56 9.71 -0.54
N ARG A 33 -0.59 9.93 -1.86
CA ARG A 33 -1.65 10.73 -2.51
C ARG A 33 -3.03 10.09 -2.36
N LEU A 34 -3.13 8.77 -2.49
CA LEU A 34 -4.37 8.04 -2.23
C LEU A 34 -4.86 8.28 -0.80
N TYR A 35 -3.98 8.14 0.18
CA TYR A 35 -4.37 8.36 1.56
C TYR A 35 -4.75 9.82 1.86
N ASP A 36 -4.11 10.78 1.20
CA ASP A 36 -4.48 12.19 1.27
C ASP A 36 -5.89 12.43 0.70
N THR A 37 -6.20 11.85 -0.48
CA THR A 37 -7.54 11.94 -1.08
C THR A 37 -8.63 11.28 -0.25
N LEU A 38 -8.29 10.26 0.54
CA LEU A 38 -9.21 9.58 1.45
C LEU A 38 -9.33 10.27 2.82
N GLY A 39 -8.65 11.42 3.02
CA GLY A 39 -8.71 12.19 4.26
C GLY A 39 -7.98 11.55 5.45
N PHE A 40 -7.11 10.55 5.20
CA PHE A 40 -6.35 9.90 6.27
C PHE A 40 -5.17 10.74 6.77
N GLY A 41 -4.75 11.76 6.02
CA GLY A 41 -3.63 12.67 6.32
C GLY A 41 -2.27 12.03 6.67
N PRO A 42 -1.85 10.85 6.14
CA PRO A 42 -0.63 10.21 6.60
C PRO A 42 0.61 10.72 5.88
N GLN A 43 1.72 10.72 6.61
CA GLN A 43 3.03 11.07 6.09
C GLN A 43 3.56 10.00 5.13
N ARG A 44 4.47 10.38 4.23
CA ARG A 44 5.17 9.46 3.30
C ARG A 44 5.80 8.26 4.00
N SER A 45 6.25 8.44 5.25
CA SER A 45 6.78 7.38 6.12
C SER A 45 5.74 6.32 6.47
N THR A 46 4.49 6.72 6.73
CA THR A 46 3.36 5.80 7.00
C THR A 46 3.02 4.99 5.76
N ALA A 47 2.89 5.64 4.60
CA ALA A 47 2.65 4.96 3.33
C ALA A 47 3.75 3.92 3.03
N ARG A 48 5.02 4.30 3.23
CA ARG A 48 6.16 3.39 3.08
C ARG A 48 6.10 2.22 4.08
N GLY A 49 5.73 2.48 5.33
CA GLY A 49 5.61 1.47 6.38
C GLY A 49 4.50 0.45 6.07
N ASP A 50 3.35 0.91 5.59
CA ASP A 50 2.24 0.04 5.21
C ASP A 50 2.57 -0.81 3.98
N LEU A 51 3.23 -0.25 2.96
CA LEU A 51 3.73 -0.99 1.80
C LEU A 51 4.74 -2.08 2.19
N LYS A 52 5.75 -1.73 3.01
CA LYS A 52 6.74 -2.70 3.52
C LYS A 52 6.09 -3.80 4.33
N HIS A 53 5.11 -3.48 5.16
CA HIS A 53 4.38 -4.45 5.96
C HIS A 53 3.61 -5.44 5.08
N LEU A 54 2.96 -4.96 4.02
CA LEU A 54 2.25 -5.82 3.08
C LEU A 54 3.20 -6.68 2.24
N ALA A 55 4.36 -6.15 1.83
CA ALA A 55 5.41 -6.91 1.16
C ALA A 55 5.99 -8.01 2.07
N ALA A 56 6.29 -7.69 3.33
CA ALA A 56 6.78 -8.66 4.32
C ALA A 56 5.78 -9.79 4.59
N ARG A 57 4.47 -9.52 4.41
CA ARG A 57 3.40 -10.53 4.51
C ARG A 57 3.12 -11.28 3.20
N GLY A 58 3.92 -11.07 2.15
CA GLY A 58 3.75 -11.71 0.85
C GLY A 58 2.50 -11.26 0.08
N ARG A 59 1.83 -10.18 0.52
CA ARG A 59 0.65 -9.62 -0.16
C ARG A 59 1.03 -8.72 -1.32
N LEU A 60 2.19 -8.07 -1.24
CA LEU A 60 2.76 -7.28 -2.32
C LEU A 60 4.09 -7.86 -2.75
N ILE A 61 4.40 -7.73 -4.03
CA ILE A 61 5.72 -7.98 -4.58
C ILE A 61 6.37 -6.61 -4.77
N GLU A 62 7.54 -6.46 -4.18
CA GLU A 62 8.38 -5.28 -4.35
C GLU A 62 9.22 -5.43 -5.63
N SER A 63 9.31 -4.38 -6.44
CA SER A 63 10.09 -4.35 -7.67
C SER A 63 10.87 -3.05 -7.81
N GLY A 64 12.08 -3.11 -8.35
CA GLY A 64 12.89 -1.94 -8.68
C GLY A 64 13.91 -1.53 -7.60
N PRO A 65 14.75 -0.54 -7.92
CA PRO A 65 15.81 -0.04 -7.02
C PRO A 65 15.21 0.69 -5.81
N ALA A 66 16.02 0.92 -4.78
CA ALA A 66 15.57 1.50 -3.51
C ALA A 66 14.85 2.86 -3.66
N ASP A 67 15.27 3.68 -4.62
CA ASP A 67 14.74 5.03 -4.86
C ASP A 67 13.52 5.06 -5.79
N ASP A 68 13.30 4.00 -6.57
CA ASP A 68 12.19 3.88 -7.52
C ASP A 68 11.37 2.61 -7.27
N ARG A 69 11.24 2.30 -5.97
CA ARG A 69 10.65 1.06 -5.49
C ARG A 69 9.14 1.05 -5.73
N GLY A 70 8.73 0.17 -6.64
CA GLY A 70 7.35 -0.14 -6.96
C GLY A 70 6.83 -1.33 -6.18
N TYR A 71 5.51 -1.35 -5.98
CA TYR A 71 4.80 -2.43 -5.32
C TYR A 71 3.61 -2.86 -6.17
N ARG A 72 3.43 -4.16 -6.33
CA ARG A 72 2.30 -4.75 -7.07
C ARG A 72 1.64 -5.85 -6.24
N LEU A 73 0.36 -6.10 -6.48
CA LEU A 73 -0.35 -7.17 -5.78
C LEU A 73 0.29 -8.52 -6.11
N SER A 74 0.51 -9.37 -5.11
CA SER A 74 0.93 -10.75 -5.37
C SER A 74 -0.28 -11.53 -5.88
N GLN A 75 -0.18 -12.12 -7.07
CA GLN A 75 -1.25 -12.98 -7.63
C GLN A 75 -1.55 -14.19 -6.73
N ALA A 76 -0.66 -14.52 -5.79
CA ALA A 76 -0.84 -15.60 -4.83
C ALA A 76 -1.94 -15.35 -3.78
N GLY A 77 -2.51 -14.14 -3.69
CA GLY A 77 -3.56 -13.80 -2.73
C GLY A 77 -5.00 -13.99 -3.22
N GLY A 78 -5.19 -14.45 -4.45
CA GLY A 78 -6.50 -14.67 -5.07
C GLY A 78 -6.70 -16.14 -5.42
N ARG A 79 -7.02 -16.97 -4.41
CA ARG A 79 -7.72 -18.23 -4.63
C ARG A 79 -8.51 -18.61 -3.39
#